data_AF-A0AAC8VW98-F1
#
_entry.id   AF-A0AAC8VW98-F1
#
_cell.length_a   1.000
_cell.length_b   1.000
_cell.length_c   1.000
_cell.angle_alpha   90.00
_cell.angle_beta   90.00
_cell.angle_gamma   90.00
#
_symmetry.space_group_name_H-M   'P 1'
#
loop_
_entity.id
_entity.type
_entity.pdbx_description
1 polymer ?
#
loop_
_entity_poly.entity_id
_entity_poly.type
_entity_poly.pdbx_seq_one_letter_code
_entity_poly.pdbx_strand_id
1 'polypeptide(L)'
;MSRRFNLGENTWQTYELYGKPPKGETLAVLAELGFDINWLLTGRGDVMVTEERARASVPAIDDRLICEAVEFVEQWLIASGKEAHFKAQLKGKLVVALCRLAVEEAGTGRPELNPAAARQLIWFACQTSALDG
;
A
#
# COMPACT_ATOMS: atom_id res chain seq x y z
N MET A 1 10.52 -29.13 -7.74
CA MET A 1 9.79 -28.18 -6.87
C MET A 1 9.46 -28.79 -5.52
N SER A 2 8.78 -29.94 -5.43
CA SER A 2 8.44 -30.69 -4.19
C SER A 2 9.48 -30.71 -3.07
N ARG A 3 10.68 -31.26 -3.33
CA ARG A 3 11.78 -31.35 -2.33
C ARG A 3 12.31 -29.99 -1.86
N ARG A 4 12.20 -28.95 -2.70
CA ARG A 4 12.71 -27.59 -2.41
C ARG A 4 11.77 -26.81 -1.49
N PHE A 5 10.50 -27.22 -1.39
CA PHE A 5 9.47 -26.56 -0.59
C PHE A 5 8.92 -27.42 0.54
N ASN A 6 9.49 -28.61 0.77
CA ASN A 6 8.96 -29.61 1.72
C ASN A 6 7.47 -29.93 1.50
N LEU A 7 7.00 -29.82 0.25
CA LEU A 7 5.64 -30.13 -0.15
C LEU A 7 5.64 -31.51 -0.81
N GLY A 8 4.65 -32.34 -0.48
CA GLY A 8 4.48 -33.64 -1.14
C GLY A 8 4.36 -33.46 -2.66
N GLU A 9 5.02 -34.33 -3.45
CA GLU A 9 5.04 -34.26 -4.91
C GLU A 9 3.66 -34.12 -5.54
N ASN A 10 2.68 -34.85 -4.98
CA ASN A 10 1.28 -34.82 -5.42
C ASN A 10 0.61 -33.46 -5.19
N THR A 11 1.02 -32.69 -4.18
CA THR A 11 0.46 -31.38 -3.86
C THR A 11 0.87 -30.34 -4.88
N TRP A 12 2.12 -30.38 -5.32
CA TRP A 12 2.64 -29.42 -6.30
C TRP A 12 2.06 -29.68 -7.70
N GLN A 13 2.00 -30.96 -8.10
CA GLN A 13 1.26 -31.36 -9.29
C GLN A 13 -0.22 -30.98 -9.21
N THR A 14 -0.84 -31.03 -8.02
CA THR A 14 -2.25 -30.66 -7.89
C THR A 14 -2.50 -29.17 -8.13
N TYR A 15 -1.59 -28.32 -7.69
CA TYR A 15 -1.68 -26.88 -7.94
C TYR A 15 -1.44 -26.55 -9.42
N GLU A 16 -0.44 -27.18 -10.06
CA GLU A 16 -0.13 -26.97 -11.48
C GLU A 16 -1.19 -27.55 -12.43
N LEU A 17 -1.73 -28.74 -12.12
CA LEU A 17 -2.63 -29.47 -13.03
C LEU A 17 -4.11 -29.21 -12.80
N TYR A 18 -4.52 -28.95 -11.56
CA TYR A 18 -5.94 -28.77 -11.21
C TYR A 18 -6.30 -27.34 -10.80
N GLY A 19 -5.36 -26.39 -10.91
CA GLY A 19 -5.60 -24.97 -10.67
C GLY A 19 -6.12 -24.65 -9.27
N LYS A 20 -5.89 -25.53 -8.29
CA LYS A 20 -6.30 -25.29 -6.91
C LYS A 20 -5.36 -24.25 -6.30
N PRO A 21 -5.88 -23.14 -5.72
CA PRO A 21 -5.03 -22.15 -5.10
C PRO A 21 -4.32 -22.76 -3.87
N PRO A 22 -3.03 -22.45 -3.66
CA PRO A 22 -2.32 -22.88 -2.46
C PRO A 22 -3.00 -22.33 -1.20
N LYS A 23 -2.89 -23.06 -0.09
CA LYS A 23 -3.34 -22.55 1.22
C LYS A 23 -2.50 -21.35 1.64
N GLY A 24 -3.08 -20.45 2.46
CA GLY A 24 -2.40 -19.25 2.96
C GLY A 24 -1.03 -19.52 3.61
N GLU A 25 -0.91 -20.62 4.38
CA GLU A 25 0.37 -21.04 4.96
C GLU A 25 1.42 -21.39 3.89
N THR A 26 1.01 -22.01 2.78
CA THR A 26 1.91 -22.30 1.65
C THR A 26 2.31 -21.02 0.92
N LEU A 27 1.39 -20.05 0.78
CA LEU A 27 1.70 -18.74 0.21
C LEU A 27 2.74 -17.99 1.07
N ALA A 28 2.60 -18.03 2.40
CA ALA A 28 3.56 -17.41 3.31
C ALA A 28 4.98 -17.98 3.15
N VAL A 29 5.12 -19.31 3.14
CA VAL A 29 6.43 -19.96 2.93
C VAL A 29 7.01 -19.63 1.56
N LEU A 30 6.20 -19.53 0.51
CA LEU A 30 6.67 -19.14 -0.81
C LEU A 30 7.15 -17.68 -0.86
N ALA A 31 6.44 -16.78 -0.18
CA ALA A 31 6.85 -15.38 -0.06
C ALA A 31 8.20 -15.26 0.68
N GLU A 32 8.40 -16.02 1.76
CA GLU A 32 9.66 -16.07 2.52
C GLU A 32 10.84 -16.58 1.69
N LEU A 33 10.57 -17.45 0.72
CA LEU A 33 11.55 -17.96 -0.24
C LEU A 33 11.79 -17.02 -1.43
N GLY A 34 11.17 -15.83 -1.42
CA GLY A 34 11.34 -14.79 -2.41
C GLY A 34 10.48 -14.97 -3.67
N PHE A 35 9.42 -15.77 -3.64
CA PHE A 35 8.48 -15.86 -4.76
C PHE A 35 7.46 -14.72 -4.70
N ASP A 36 7.15 -14.12 -5.86
CA ASP A 36 6.11 -13.11 -5.95
C ASP A 36 4.73 -13.79 -5.88
N ILE A 37 3.99 -13.48 -4.81
CA ILE A 37 2.65 -14.03 -4.59
C ILE A 37 1.65 -13.53 -5.64
N ASN A 38 1.85 -12.32 -6.17
CA ASN A 38 1.02 -11.80 -7.25
C ASN A 38 1.22 -12.61 -8.53
N TRP A 39 2.47 -12.95 -8.86
CA TRP A 39 2.75 -13.87 -9.98
C TRP A 39 2.13 -15.24 -9.75
N LEU A 40 2.25 -15.79 -8.54
CA LEU A 40 1.72 -17.10 -8.19
C LEU A 40 0.18 -17.17 -8.30
N LEU A 41 -0.52 -16.11 -7.91
CA LEU A 41 -1.99 -16.09 -7.87
C LEU A 41 -2.63 -15.60 -9.17
N THR A 42 -1.95 -14.74 -9.93
CA THR A 42 -2.54 -14.07 -11.10
C THR A 42 -1.81 -14.36 -12.41
N GLY A 43 -0.62 -14.99 -12.35
CA GLY A 43 0.27 -15.17 -13.48
C GLY A 43 0.92 -13.86 -13.98
N ARG A 44 0.76 -12.75 -13.26
CA ARG A 44 1.28 -11.43 -13.63
C ARG A 44 2.34 -10.96 -12.64
N GLY A 45 3.43 -10.40 -13.14
CA GLY A 45 4.58 -9.99 -12.33
C GLY A 45 5.78 -10.90 -12.58
N ASP A 46 6.79 -10.78 -11.72
CA ASP A 46 8.03 -11.56 -11.84
C ASP A 46 7.93 -12.84 -11.02
N VAL A 47 8.57 -13.93 -11.47
CA VAL A 47 8.52 -15.22 -10.75
C VAL A 47 9.15 -15.12 -9.35
N MET A 48 10.20 -14.32 -9.24
CA MET A 48 10.93 -14.06 -7.99
C MET A 48 11.01 -12.57 -7.72
N VAL A 49 10.91 -12.22 -6.45
CA VAL A 49 11.22 -10.89 -5.94
C VAL A 49 12.75 -10.79 -5.88
N THR A 50 13.34 -9.90 -6.68
CA THR A 50 14.78 -9.60 -6.60
C THR A 50 15.10 -8.93 -5.26
N GLU A 51 16.32 -9.01 -4.74
CA GLU A 51 16.69 -8.32 -3.48
C GLU A 51 16.43 -6.80 -3.56
N GLU A 52 16.64 -6.19 -4.72
CA GLU A 52 16.26 -4.80 -5.00
C GLU A 52 14.75 -4.56 -4.79
N ARG A 53 13.91 -5.47 -5.28
CA ARG A 53 12.45 -5.40 -5.16
C ARG A 53 11.96 -5.81 -3.77
N ALA A 54 12.69 -6.67 -3.06
CA ALA A 54 12.42 -7.05 -1.67
C ALA A 54 12.82 -5.93 -0.69
N ARG A 55 13.87 -5.15 -1.00
CA ARG A 55 14.12 -3.88 -0.30
C ARG A 55 13.06 -2.84 -0.62
N ALA A 56 12.59 -2.79 -1.87
CA ALA A 56 11.45 -1.97 -2.27
C ALA A 56 10.09 -2.56 -1.83
N SER A 57 10.05 -3.73 -1.16
CA SER A 57 8.80 -4.37 -0.71
C SER A 57 8.40 -3.97 0.71
N VAL A 58 9.08 -3.00 1.33
CA VAL A 58 8.41 -2.17 2.33
C VAL A 58 7.30 -1.47 1.56
N PRO A 59 6.02 -1.75 1.85
CA PRO A 59 4.95 -1.13 1.09
C PRO A 59 5.10 0.37 1.21
N ALA A 60 5.23 1.06 0.07
CA ALA A 60 5.35 2.51 0.01
C ALA A 60 4.19 3.21 0.74
N ILE A 61 3.07 2.53 0.90
CA ILE A 61 1.98 2.93 1.77
C ILE A 61 1.79 1.83 2.82
N ASP A 62 2.19 2.09 4.05
CA ASP A 62 1.97 1.22 5.21
C ASP A 62 0.87 1.78 6.13
N ASP A 63 0.38 0.95 7.05
CA ASP A 63 -0.67 1.35 8.01
C ASP A 63 -0.25 2.58 8.83
N ARG A 64 1.06 2.73 9.12
CA ARG A 64 1.59 3.87 9.85
C ARG A 64 1.37 5.17 9.07
N LEU A 65 1.76 5.21 7.79
CA LEU A 65 1.60 6.39 6.94
C LEU A 65 0.13 6.77 6.77
N ILE A 66 -0.75 5.77 6.65
CA ILE A 66 -2.20 6.01 6.57
C ILE A 66 -2.69 6.65 7.87
N CYS A 67 -2.30 6.12 9.03
CA CYS A 67 -2.66 6.71 10.33
C CYS A 67 -2.14 8.14 10.47
N GLU A 68 -0.87 8.40 10.13
CA GLU A 68 -0.29 9.75 10.17
C GLU A 68 -1.08 10.73 9.28
N ALA A 69 -1.44 10.32 8.06
CA ALA A 69 -2.22 11.14 7.14
C ALA A 69 -3.65 11.39 7.64
N VAL A 70 -4.31 10.39 8.25
CA VAL A 70 -5.65 10.54 8.83
C VAL A 70 -5.62 11.50 10.02
N GLU A 71 -4.73 11.27 10.99
CA GLU A 71 -4.59 12.11 12.17
C GLU A 71 -4.31 13.57 11.79
N PHE A 72 -3.46 13.78 10.80
CA PHE A 72 -3.15 15.11 10.30
C PHE A 72 -4.38 15.83 9.73
N VAL A 73 -5.18 15.14 8.90
CA VAL A 73 -6.41 15.70 8.33
C VAL A 73 -7.44 16.00 9.41
N GLU A 74 -7.59 15.12 10.40
CA GLU A 74 -8.52 15.32 11.51
C GLU A 74 -8.12 16.49 12.40
N GLN A 75 -6.86 16.58 12.80
CA GLN A 75 -6.34 17.71 13.57
C GLN A 75 -6.51 19.03 12.81
N TRP A 76 -6.27 19.03 11.50
CA TRP A 76 -6.48 20.22 10.67
C TRP A 76 -7.98 20.61 10.59
N LEU A 77 -8.89 19.64 10.48
CA LEU A 77 -10.33 19.90 10.44
C LEU A 77 -10.85 20.49 11.75
N ILE A 78 -10.37 19.96 12.88
CA ILE A 78 -10.67 20.48 14.22
C ILE A 78 -10.15 21.91 14.35
N ALA A 79 -8.88 22.14 13.99
CA ALA A 79 -8.26 23.47 14.09
C ALA A 79 -8.90 24.51 13.15
N SER A 80 -9.43 24.08 12.00
CA SER A 80 -10.10 24.96 11.04
C SER A 80 -11.60 25.18 11.34
N GLY A 81 -12.17 24.46 12.30
CA GLY A 81 -13.61 24.49 12.61
C GLY A 81 -14.51 23.92 11.50
N LYS A 82 -13.93 23.20 10.52
CA LYS A 82 -14.64 22.67 9.34
C LYS A 82 -15.13 21.23 9.51
N GLU A 83 -14.92 20.64 10.68
CA GLU A 83 -15.18 19.23 10.95
C GLU A 83 -16.61 18.78 10.59
N ALA A 84 -17.63 19.59 10.94
CA ALA A 84 -19.03 19.26 10.72
C ALA A 84 -19.49 19.26 9.25
N HIS A 85 -18.74 19.93 8.35
CA HIS A 85 -19.14 20.12 6.95
C HIS A 85 -18.33 19.29 5.95
N PHE A 86 -17.33 18.53 6.42
CA PHE A 86 -16.40 17.84 5.54
C PHE A 86 -16.86 16.40 5.24
N LYS A 87 -17.36 16.17 4.01
CA LYS A 87 -17.82 14.85 3.55
C LYS A 87 -16.69 13.80 3.63
N ALA A 88 -17.02 12.57 4.03
CA ALA A 88 -16.07 11.45 4.13
C ALA A 88 -15.28 11.20 2.85
N GLN A 89 -15.92 11.35 1.68
CA GLN A 89 -15.26 11.21 0.38
C GLN A 89 -14.13 12.23 0.17
N LEU A 90 -14.30 13.46 0.66
CA LEU A 90 -13.29 14.50 0.54
C LEU A 90 -12.13 14.26 1.51
N LYS A 91 -12.42 13.75 2.73
CA LYS A 91 -11.38 13.29 3.68
C LYS A 91 -10.53 12.18 3.05
N GLY A 92 -11.17 11.18 2.44
CA GLY A 92 -10.46 10.09 1.76
C GLY A 92 -9.57 10.59 0.62
N LYS A 93 -10.04 11.55 -0.18
CA LYS A 93 -9.21 12.16 -1.23
C LYS A 93 -7.97 12.86 -0.68
N LEU A 94 -8.10 13.58 0.43
CA LEU A 94 -6.97 14.24 1.09
C LEU A 94 -5.96 13.22 1.63
N VAL A 95 -6.41 12.19 2.33
CA VAL A 95 -5.54 11.12 2.85
C VAL A 95 -4.77 10.45 1.71
N VAL A 96 -5.44 10.10 0.61
CA VAL A 96 -4.77 9.52 -0.57
C VAL A 96 -3.74 10.47 -1.18
N ALA A 97 -4.06 11.77 -1.26
CA ALA A 97 -3.14 12.76 -1.80
C ALA A 97 -1.90 12.95 -0.90
N LEU A 98 -2.07 12.92 0.42
CA LEU A 98 -0.99 12.99 1.40
C LEU A 98 -0.09 11.76 1.35
N CYS A 99 -0.66 10.55 1.29
CA CYS A 99 0.13 9.33 1.13
C CYS A 99 0.92 9.34 -0.19
N ARG A 100 0.29 9.79 -1.29
CA ARG A 100 0.99 9.90 -2.58
C ARG A 100 2.17 10.88 -2.50
N LEU A 101 1.95 12.05 -1.90
CA LEU A 101 3.01 13.05 -1.71
C LEU A 101 4.18 12.49 -0.90
N ALA A 102 3.89 11.80 0.22
CA ALA A 102 4.92 11.18 1.05
C ALA A 102 5.72 10.11 0.29
N VAL A 103 5.07 9.32 -0.58
CA VAL A 103 5.75 8.35 -1.44
C VAL A 103 6.64 9.04 -2.48
N GLU A 104 6.15 10.12 -3.09
CA GLU A 104 6.90 10.89 -4.10
C GLU A 104 8.13 11.58 -3.47
N GLU A 105 8.01 12.14 -2.26
CA GLU A 105 9.11 12.79 -1.54
C GLU A 105 10.16 11.80 -1.03
N ALA A 106 9.75 10.57 -0.69
CA ALA A 106 10.65 9.56 -0.13
C ALA A 106 11.69 9.04 -1.13
N GLY A 107 11.37 9.03 -2.44
CA GLY A 107 12.21 8.41 -3.46
C GLY A 107 12.45 6.92 -3.16
N THR A 108 13.67 6.57 -2.71
CA THR A 108 14.04 5.21 -2.27
C THR A 108 14.01 5.02 -0.76
N GLY A 109 13.71 6.08 0.00
CA GLY A 109 13.63 6.08 1.46
C GLY A 109 12.27 5.61 1.98
N ARG A 110 12.14 5.56 3.32
CA ARG A 110 10.85 5.28 3.95
C ARG A 110 9.96 6.53 3.84
N PRO A 111 8.72 6.42 3.35
CA PRO A 111 7.82 7.55 3.25
C PRO A 111 7.36 8.02 4.64
N GLU A 112 7.38 9.33 4.81
CA GLU A 112 7.01 10.04 6.02
C GLU A 112 6.20 11.27 5.64
N LEU A 113 5.19 11.58 6.45
CA LEU A 113 4.37 12.75 6.21
C LEU A 113 5.15 14.02 6.54
N ASN A 114 5.46 14.83 5.52
CA ASN A 114 6.03 16.16 5.71
C ASN A 114 4.93 17.16 6.14
N PRO A 115 4.95 17.68 7.38
CA PRO A 115 3.86 18.52 7.88
C PRO A 115 3.72 19.86 7.14
N ALA A 116 4.81 20.39 6.57
CA ALA A 116 4.77 21.66 5.84
C ALA A 116 4.11 21.47 4.46
N ALA A 117 4.54 20.44 3.73
CA ALA A 117 4.00 20.11 2.41
C ALA A 117 2.53 19.67 2.51
N ALA A 118 2.18 18.92 3.56
CA ALA A 118 0.80 18.53 3.86
C ALA A 118 -0.13 19.73 4.08
N ARG A 119 0.32 20.78 4.83
CA ARG A 119 -0.46 22.02 4.99
C ARG A 119 -0.69 22.74 3.67
N GLN A 120 0.33 22.82 2.83
CA GLN A 120 0.23 23.46 1.52
C GLN A 120 -0.77 22.72 0.63
N LEU A 121 -0.69 21.38 0.57
CA LEU A 121 -1.62 20.56 -0.21
C LEU A 121 -3.07 20.75 0.24
N ILE A 122 -3.34 20.71 1.55
CA ILE A 122 -4.69 20.92 2.07
C ILE A 122 -5.19 22.33 1.77
N TRP A 123 -4.33 23.35 1.90
CA TRP A 123 -4.68 24.72 1.54
C TRP A 123 -5.08 24.84 0.07
N PHE A 124 -4.28 24.28 -0.85
CA PHE A 124 -4.59 24.27 -2.28
C PHE A 124 -5.91 23.53 -2.58
N ALA A 125 -6.10 22.35 -1.98
CA ALA A 125 -7.32 21.56 -2.15
C ALA A 125 -8.58 22.31 -1.66
N CYS A 126 -8.45 23.11 -0.59
CA CYS A 126 -9.54 23.95 -0.11
C CYS A 126 -9.86 25.09 -1.07
N GLN A 127 -8.85 25.69 -1.72
CA GLN A 127 -9.07 26.77 -2.68
C GLN A 127 -9.75 26.29 -3.95
N THR A 128 -9.36 25.14 -4.48
CA THR A 128 -9.96 24.59 -5.70
C THR A 128 -11.39 24.10 -5.45
N SER A 129 -11.66 23.50 -4.29
CA SER A 129 -13.03 23.10 -3.90
C SER A 129 -13.99 24.28 -3.69
N ALA A 130 -13.49 25.50 -3.48
CA ALA A 130 -14.30 26.71 -3.37
C ALA A 130 -14.69 27.31 -4.74
N LEU A 131 -14.10 26.83 -5.83
CA LEU A 131 -14.38 27.29 -7.20
C LEU A 131 -15.42 26.41 -7.93
N ASP A 132 -15.72 25.23 -7.39
CA ASP A 132 -16.73 24.29 -7.91
C ASP A 132 -18.11 24.43 -7.19
N GLY A 133 -18.29 25.49 -6.40
CA GLY A 133 -19.50 25.78 -5.61
C GLY A 133 -20.41 26.82 -6.23
#